data_AF-A0A173RQV1-F1
#
_entry.id   AF-A0A173RQV1-F1
#
_cell.length_a   1.000
_cell.length_b   1.000
_cell.length_c   1.000
_cell.angle_alpha   90.00
_cell.angle_beta   90.00
_cell.angle_gamma   90.00
#
_symmetry.space_group_name_H-M   'P 1'
#
loop_
_entity.id
_entity.type
_entity.pdbx_description
1 polymer ?
#
loop_
_entity_poly.entity_id
_entity_poly.type
_entity_poly.pdbx_seq_one_letter_code
_entity_poly.pdbx_strand_id
1 'polypeptide(L)'
;MKNKFVKKLAAVATVATMAMGMSVSAFAAAGDTTTLATNLYKDGKYNASAVDSNLSMGNGAVEDTTYVENSDGTYTVTLNFKSSFKAMGMKGYLKEVDVDTNQDGTFGNDDYEVVHLDGDSSKAVIGITFTTDSIPTINTKYDAKFSINVLNVMPVNAKGDIVILPGVTE
;
A
#
# COMPACT_ATOMS: atom_id res chain seq x y z
N MET A 1 34.63 -37.69 35.27
CA MET A 1 34.20 -37.05 34.01
C MET A 1 32.83 -36.43 34.24
N LYS A 2 32.75 -35.13 34.59
CA LYS A 2 32.41 -33.99 33.70
C LYS A 2 31.18 -34.24 32.81
N ASN A 3 29.99 -33.82 33.27
CA ASN A 3 29.18 -32.71 32.73
C ASN A 3 27.80 -32.72 33.42
N LYS A 4 27.52 -31.82 34.38
CA LYS A 4 27.08 -30.42 34.19
C LYS A 4 25.76 -30.31 33.39
N PHE A 5 24.63 -30.13 34.07
CA PHE A 5 23.89 -28.86 34.16
C PHE A 5 22.45 -29.10 34.63
N VAL A 6 22.21 -28.89 35.92
CA VAL A 6 20.90 -28.51 36.44
C VAL A 6 20.68 -27.05 36.05
N LYS A 7 19.66 -26.75 35.25
CA LYS A 7 19.10 -25.39 35.08
C LYS A 7 17.59 -25.52 35.27
N LYS A 8 17.11 -25.53 36.51
CA LYS A 8 16.50 -24.36 37.17
C LYS A 8 15.59 -23.57 36.21
N LEU A 9 14.34 -24.02 36.15
CA LEU A 9 13.18 -23.26 35.71
C LEU A 9 13.05 -22.05 36.65
N ALA A 10 13.56 -20.90 36.23
CA ALA A 10 13.36 -19.65 36.93
C ALA A 10 12.08 -19.02 36.37
N ALA A 11 11.03 -19.03 37.18
CA ALA A 11 9.84 -18.21 36.97
C ALA A 11 10.27 -16.75 36.82
N VAL A 12 10.09 -16.18 35.64
CA VAL A 12 10.24 -14.73 35.43
C VAL A 12 8.99 -14.08 35.98
N ALA A 13 9.21 -13.31 37.04
CA ALA A 13 8.22 -12.52 37.75
C ALA A 13 7.47 -11.58 36.80
N THR A 14 6.16 -11.55 36.98
CA THR A 14 5.24 -10.55 36.46
C THR A 14 5.73 -9.15 36.87
N VAL A 15 6.34 -8.41 35.96
CA VAL A 15 6.48 -6.97 36.09
C VAL A 15 5.27 -6.36 35.41
N ALA A 16 4.34 -5.88 36.24
CA ALA A 16 3.25 -5.03 35.82
C ALA A 16 3.85 -3.71 35.31
N THR A 17 4.16 -3.65 34.03
CA THR A 17 4.36 -2.37 33.34
C THR A 17 2.97 -1.89 32.94
N MET A 18 2.50 -0.83 33.60
CA MET A 18 1.38 -0.02 33.14
C MET A 18 1.79 0.63 31.82
N ALA A 19 1.64 -0.09 30.71
CA ALA A 19 1.72 0.48 29.37
C ALA A 19 0.37 1.12 29.10
N MET A 20 0.32 2.44 29.20
CA MET A 20 -0.75 3.26 28.63
C MET A 20 -0.97 2.79 27.20
N GLY A 21 -2.21 2.40 26.89
CA GLY A 21 -2.59 1.71 25.67
C GLY A 21 -2.07 2.40 24.41
N MET A 22 -1.04 1.82 23.83
CA MET A 22 -0.82 1.84 22.40
C MET A 22 -0.81 0.37 22.02
N SER A 23 -1.91 -0.09 21.43
CA SER A 23 -2.02 -1.43 20.89
C SER A 23 -0.96 -1.59 19.80
N VAL A 24 0.20 -2.11 20.20
CA VAL A 24 1.09 -2.87 19.33
C VAL A 24 0.21 -3.88 18.60
N SER A 25 0.11 -3.73 17.28
CA SER A 25 -0.56 -4.70 16.41
C SER A 25 -0.02 -6.08 16.76
N ALA A 26 -0.90 -6.93 17.31
CA ALA A 26 -0.62 -8.34 17.49
C ALA A 26 -0.17 -8.89 16.14
N PHE A 27 0.95 -9.60 16.14
CA PHE A 27 1.51 -10.33 14.99
C PHE A 27 0.38 -10.88 14.10
N ALA A 28 0.21 -10.31 12.90
CA ALA A 28 -0.68 -10.88 11.89
C ALA A 28 -0.19 -12.32 11.63
N ALA A 29 -1.09 -13.30 11.57
CA ALA A 29 -0.67 -14.64 11.17
C ALA A 29 -0.28 -14.61 9.69
N ALA A 30 0.71 -15.40 9.27
CA ALA A 30 1.03 -15.54 7.85
C ALA A 30 -0.25 -15.89 7.05
N GLY A 31 -0.54 -15.10 6.01
CA GLY A 31 -1.79 -15.18 5.24
C GLY A 31 -2.92 -14.22 5.65
N ASP A 32 -2.84 -13.56 6.82
CA ASP A 32 -3.80 -12.51 7.18
C ASP A 32 -3.55 -11.26 6.34
N THR A 33 -4.61 -10.72 5.74
CA THR A 33 -4.54 -9.47 4.98
C THR A 33 -4.69 -8.28 5.91
N THR A 34 -3.72 -7.38 5.87
CA THR A 34 -3.78 -6.09 6.55
C THR A 34 -4.13 -4.99 5.56
N THR A 35 -5.04 -4.09 5.94
CA THR A 35 -5.48 -2.95 5.11
C THR A 35 -4.91 -1.65 5.67
N LEU A 36 -4.39 -0.80 4.79
CA LEU A 36 -3.77 0.48 5.12
C LEU A 36 -4.37 1.60 4.27
N ALA A 37 -4.89 2.62 4.94
CA ALA A 37 -5.45 3.80 4.29
C ALA A 37 -4.47 4.41 3.28
N THR A 38 -4.92 4.70 2.07
CA THR A 38 -4.04 5.15 0.98
C THR A 38 -4.68 6.30 0.22
N ASN A 39 -3.86 7.30 -0.11
CA ASN A 39 -4.25 8.44 -0.93
C ASN A 39 -3.26 8.64 -2.09
N LEU A 40 -3.75 9.33 -3.13
CA LEU A 40 -2.96 9.83 -4.25
C LEU A 40 -2.82 11.36 -4.18
N TYR A 41 -1.59 11.82 -4.14
CA TYR A 41 -1.23 13.24 -4.14
C TYR A 41 -0.73 13.68 -5.51
N LYS A 42 -0.75 14.99 -5.75
CA LYS A 42 -0.03 15.58 -6.89
C LYS A 42 1.47 15.31 -6.75
N ASP A 43 2.15 15.12 -7.88
CA ASP A 43 3.59 14.82 -7.96
C ASP A 43 4.44 15.72 -7.04
N GLY A 44 5.10 15.09 -6.08
CA GLY A 44 5.98 15.75 -5.10
C GLY A 44 5.26 16.71 -4.14
N LYS A 45 3.96 16.55 -3.91
CA LYS A 45 3.14 17.45 -3.06
C LYS A 45 2.60 16.81 -1.78
N TYR A 46 2.96 15.56 -1.47
CA TYR A 46 2.60 14.97 -0.18
C TYR A 46 3.15 15.80 0.99
N ASN A 47 2.31 16.03 2.00
CA ASN A 47 2.70 16.69 3.24
C ASN A 47 2.06 15.95 4.43
N ALA A 48 2.88 15.26 5.22
CA ALA A 48 2.43 14.48 6.36
C ALA A 48 1.70 15.32 7.44
N SER A 49 1.98 16.62 7.52
CA SER A 49 1.29 17.53 8.46
C SER A 49 -0.04 18.07 7.93
N ALA A 50 -0.39 17.76 6.67
CA ALA A 50 -1.60 18.25 6.00
C ALA A 50 -2.10 17.21 4.99
N VAL A 51 -2.44 16.01 5.48
CA VAL A 51 -2.79 14.83 4.65
C VAL A 51 -3.98 15.05 3.72
N ASP A 52 -4.90 15.97 4.01
CA ASP A 52 -6.03 16.28 3.12
C ASP A 52 -5.70 17.34 2.06
N SER A 53 -4.50 17.90 2.09
CA SER A 53 -4.04 18.90 1.12
C SER A 53 -3.36 18.28 -0.08
N ASN A 54 -3.46 18.93 -1.23
CA ASN A 54 -2.77 18.55 -2.48
C ASN A 54 -3.13 17.17 -3.05
N LEU A 55 -4.27 16.61 -2.68
CA LEU A 55 -4.80 15.41 -3.32
C LEU A 55 -4.88 15.59 -4.84
N SER A 56 -4.56 14.53 -5.55
CA SER A 56 -4.70 14.46 -7.00
C SER A 56 -6.17 14.34 -7.39
N MET A 57 -6.52 14.81 -8.59
CA MET A 57 -7.85 14.53 -9.16
C MET A 57 -8.09 13.03 -9.36
N GLY A 58 -7.02 12.24 -9.48
CA GLY A 58 -7.08 10.78 -9.54
C GLY A 58 -7.35 10.10 -8.20
N ASN A 59 -7.33 10.83 -7.06
CA ASN A 59 -7.51 10.22 -5.73
C ASN A 59 -8.83 9.44 -5.61
N GLY A 60 -9.88 9.87 -6.30
CA GLY A 60 -11.17 9.17 -6.30
C GLY A 60 -11.09 7.73 -6.85
N ALA A 61 -10.04 7.39 -7.59
CA ALA A 61 -9.78 6.07 -8.15
C ALA A 61 -9.02 5.14 -7.20
N VAL A 62 -8.40 5.66 -6.14
CA VAL A 62 -7.58 4.88 -5.20
C VAL A 62 -8.45 4.27 -4.11
N GLU A 63 -8.10 3.05 -3.72
CA GLU A 63 -8.60 2.33 -2.55
C GLU A 63 -7.44 2.03 -1.58
N ASP A 64 -7.78 1.50 -0.42
CA ASP A 64 -6.78 1.18 0.60
C ASP A 64 -5.78 0.12 0.09
N THR A 65 -4.50 0.33 0.39
CA THR A 65 -3.45 -0.66 0.12
C THR A 65 -3.66 -1.85 1.04
N THR A 66 -3.44 -3.05 0.52
CA THR A 66 -3.44 -4.27 1.31
C THR A 66 -2.07 -4.92 1.28
N TYR A 67 -1.70 -5.62 2.36
CA TYR A 67 -0.54 -6.50 2.33
C TYR A 67 -0.79 -7.79 3.10
N VAL A 68 -0.06 -8.83 2.70
CA VAL A 68 -0.03 -10.14 3.36
C VAL A 68 1.41 -10.51 3.65
N GLU A 69 1.69 -11.00 4.86
CA GLU A 69 2.97 -11.62 5.18
C GLU A 69 3.02 -13.04 4.61
N ASN A 70 4.06 -13.30 3.80
CA ASN A 70 4.33 -14.58 3.18
C ASN A 70 5.08 -15.51 4.14
N SER A 71 5.00 -16.81 3.89
CA SER A 71 5.66 -17.82 4.74
C SER A 71 7.19 -17.73 4.76
N ASP A 72 7.79 -17.04 3.79
CA ASP A 72 9.23 -16.80 3.68
C ASP A 72 9.69 -15.52 4.39
N GLY A 73 8.78 -14.78 5.02
CA GLY A 73 9.05 -13.53 5.72
C GLY A 73 9.04 -12.28 4.81
N THR A 74 8.71 -12.44 3.53
CA THR A 74 8.44 -11.30 2.63
C THR A 74 6.99 -10.84 2.74
N TYR A 75 6.65 -9.72 2.09
CA TYR A 75 5.30 -9.16 2.07
C TYR A 75 4.83 -8.96 0.65
N THR A 76 3.65 -9.50 0.33
CA THR A 76 2.96 -9.19 -0.92
C THR A 76 2.06 -7.99 -0.68
N VAL A 77 2.37 -6.88 -1.35
CA VAL A 77 1.66 -5.60 -1.26
C VAL A 77 0.81 -5.42 -2.50
N THR A 78 -0.42 -4.96 -2.33
CA THR A 78 -1.33 -4.61 -3.43
C THR A 78 -1.83 -3.18 -3.24
N LEU A 79 -1.49 -2.31 -4.19
CA LEU A 79 -2.09 -0.99 -4.32
C LEU A 79 -3.42 -1.15 -5.04
N ASN A 80 -4.54 -0.93 -4.35
CA ASN A 80 -5.88 -1.20 -4.89
C ASN A 80 -6.47 0.03 -5.59
N PHE A 81 -7.18 -0.22 -6.70
CA PHE A 81 -7.86 0.81 -7.46
C PHE A 81 -9.28 0.41 -7.84
N LYS A 82 -10.16 1.41 -7.95
CA LYS A 82 -11.53 1.22 -8.38
C LYS A 82 -11.60 0.87 -9.86
N SER A 83 -12.48 -0.07 -10.18
CA SER A 83 -12.86 -0.38 -11.57
C SER A 83 -13.45 0.82 -12.32
N SER A 84 -13.98 1.82 -11.61
CA SER A 84 -14.34 3.13 -12.16
C SER A 84 -14.47 4.20 -11.09
N PHE A 85 -14.33 5.47 -11.50
CA PHE A 85 -14.47 6.63 -10.62
C PHE A 85 -15.09 7.81 -11.37
N LYS A 86 -15.49 8.86 -10.63
CA LYS A 86 -15.95 10.12 -11.22
C LYS A 86 -14.78 11.10 -11.30
N ALA A 87 -14.48 11.56 -12.51
CA ALA A 87 -13.54 12.65 -12.78
C ALA A 87 -14.28 13.74 -13.55
N MET A 88 -14.25 14.98 -13.06
CA MET A 88 -14.91 16.14 -13.71
C MET A 88 -16.40 15.88 -14.04
N GLY A 89 -17.11 15.15 -13.17
CA GLY A 89 -18.51 14.80 -13.37
C GLY A 89 -18.78 13.65 -14.36
N MET A 90 -17.74 13.12 -15.01
CA MET A 90 -17.82 12.01 -15.96
C MET A 90 -17.28 10.71 -15.35
N LYS A 91 -17.80 9.57 -15.79
CA LYS A 91 -17.25 8.25 -15.40
C LYS A 91 -15.94 8.01 -16.15
N GLY A 92 -14.90 7.66 -15.41
CA GLY A 92 -13.60 7.28 -15.94
C GLY A 92 -13.02 6.06 -15.22
N TYR A 93 -11.88 5.59 -15.70
CA TYR A 93 -11.13 4.47 -15.12
C TYR A 93 -9.63 4.63 -15.39
N LEU A 94 -8.79 3.96 -14.59
CA LEU A 94 -7.34 3.90 -14.82
C LEU A 94 -7.07 2.88 -15.91
N LYS A 95 -6.44 3.30 -17.01
CA LYS A 95 -6.14 2.44 -18.16
C LYS A 95 -4.74 1.83 -18.06
N GLU A 96 -3.78 2.63 -17.63
CA GLU A 96 -2.37 2.24 -17.48
C GLU A 96 -1.87 2.85 -16.17
N VAL A 97 -1.10 2.08 -15.40
CA VAL A 97 -0.52 2.51 -14.13
C VAL A 97 0.90 1.97 -14.07
N ASP A 98 1.88 2.87 -13.93
CA ASP A 98 3.27 2.50 -13.65
C ASP A 98 3.67 3.03 -12.29
N VAL A 99 4.36 2.21 -11.50
CA VAL A 99 4.73 2.55 -10.12
C VAL A 99 6.20 2.24 -9.90
N ASP A 100 6.91 3.15 -9.24
CA ASP A 100 8.25 2.90 -8.72
C ASP A 100 8.13 2.22 -7.34
N THR A 101 8.04 0.89 -7.34
CA THR A 101 7.80 0.08 -6.12
C THR A 101 9.07 -0.13 -5.30
N ASN A 102 10.24 -0.06 -5.93
CA ASN A 102 11.55 -0.24 -5.31
C ASN A 102 12.23 1.09 -4.92
N GLN A 103 11.64 2.22 -5.31
CA GLN A 103 12.10 3.59 -5.04
C GLN A 103 13.49 3.91 -5.63
N ASP A 104 13.83 3.32 -6.76
CA ASP A 104 15.10 3.56 -7.46
C ASP A 104 15.06 4.75 -8.45
N GLY A 105 13.89 5.36 -8.61
CA GLY A 105 13.62 6.47 -9.51
C GLY A 105 13.28 6.04 -10.95
N THR A 106 13.17 4.74 -11.21
CA THR A 106 12.79 4.17 -12.49
C THR A 106 11.41 3.52 -12.42
N PHE A 107 10.75 3.44 -13.58
CA PHE A 107 9.44 2.83 -13.72
C PHE A 107 9.61 1.60 -14.61
N GLY A 108 9.20 0.42 -14.14
CA GLY A 108 9.38 -0.82 -14.89
C GLY A 108 8.44 -1.92 -14.42
N ASN A 109 7.84 -2.63 -15.39
CA ASN A 109 6.87 -3.69 -15.15
C ASN A 109 7.53 -5.02 -14.69
N ASP A 110 8.85 -5.04 -14.50
CA ASP A 110 9.58 -6.22 -13.98
C ASP A 110 9.50 -6.31 -12.45
N ASP A 111 9.13 -5.20 -11.78
CA ASP A 111 9.10 -5.09 -10.31
C ASP A 111 7.71 -5.31 -9.70
N TYR A 112 6.67 -5.46 -10.54
CA TYR A 112 5.29 -5.62 -10.10
C TYR A 112 4.40 -6.27 -11.18
N GLU A 113 3.25 -6.78 -10.76
CA GLU A 113 2.16 -7.25 -11.62
C GLU A 113 1.04 -6.20 -11.70
N VAL A 114 0.53 -5.96 -12.92
CA VAL A 114 -0.64 -5.10 -13.14
C VAL A 114 -1.90 -5.94 -13.23
N VAL A 115 -2.81 -5.76 -12.27
CA VAL A 115 -4.10 -6.44 -12.22
C VAL A 115 -5.14 -5.63 -12.97
N HIS A 116 -5.72 -6.23 -14.02
CA HIS A 116 -6.81 -5.63 -14.80
C HIS A 116 -8.16 -6.23 -14.43
N LEU A 117 -9.22 -5.44 -14.56
CA LEU A 117 -10.59 -5.89 -14.38
C LEU A 117 -10.90 -7.04 -15.33
N ASP A 118 -11.44 -8.13 -14.79
CA ASP A 118 -11.71 -9.38 -15.50
C ASP A 118 -10.48 -10.02 -16.17
N GLY A 119 -9.25 -9.59 -15.81
CA GLY A 119 -8.00 -10.04 -16.41
C GLY A 119 -7.73 -9.53 -17.83
N ASP A 120 -8.51 -8.57 -18.32
CA ASP A 120 -8.41 -8.04 -19.69
C ASP A 120 -7.64 -6.71 -19.71
N SER A 121 -6.49 -6.68 -20.39
CA SER A 121 -5.60 -5.50 -20.47
C SER A 121 -6.21 -4.28 -21.18
N SER A 122 -7.36 -4.43 -21.85
CA SER A 122 -8.12 -3.31 -22.40
C SER A 122 -9.05 -2.64 -21.38
N LYS A 123 -9.22 -3.24 -20.19
CA LYS A 123 -10.11 -2.79 -19.11
C LYS A 123 -9.36 -1.94 -18.09
N ALA A 124 -10.06 -1.60 -17.01
CA ALA A 124 -9.50 -0.83 -15.93
C ALA A 124 -8.40 -1.59 -15.20
N VAL A 125 -7.29 -0.94 -14.90
CA VAL A 125 -6.33 -1.39 -13.89
C VAL A 125 -7.00 -1.25 -12.52
N ILE A 126 -7.07 -2.36 -11.79
CA ILE A 126 -7.69 -2.44 -10.46
C ILE A 126 -6.68 -2.75 -9.35
N GLY A 127 -5.44 -3.07 -9.71
CA GLY A 127 -4.39 -3.28 -8.71
C GLY A 127 -2.99 -3.30 -9.29
N ILE A 128 -2.02 -3.00 -8.44
CA ILE A 128 -0.59 -3.24 -8.69
C ILE A 128 -0.07 -4.08 -7.53
N THR A 129 0.47 -5.26 -7.83
CA THR A 129 0.93 -6.22 -6.82
C THR A 129 2.43 -6.42 -6.93
N PHE A 130 3.14 -6.35 -5.81
CA PHE A 130 4.58 -6.57 -5.75
C PHE A 130 5.00 -7.20 -4.42
N THR A 131 6.19 -7.78 -4.40
CA THR A 131 6.79 -8.37 -3.20
C THR A 131 7.90 -7.49 -2.68
N THR A 132 7.99 -7.36 -1.35
CA THR A 132 9.04 -6.60 -0.67
C THR A 132 9.51 -7.31 0.59
N ASP A 133 10.77 -7.11 0.96
CA ASP A 133 11.36 -7.63 2.20
C ASP A 133 10.98 -6.80 3.45
N SER A 134 10.28 -5.68 3.25
CA SER A 134 9.94 -4.74 4.32
C SER A 134 8.44 -4.52 4.43
N ILE A 135 7.92 -4.52 5.66
CA ILE A 135 6.52 -4.16 5.92
C ILE A 135 6.26 -2.75 5.36
N PRO A 136 5.24 -2.54 4.51
CA PRO A 136 4.85 -1.20 4.12
C PRO A 136 4.43 -0.41 5.37
N THR A 137 5.16 0.68 5.64
CA THR A 137 4.93 1.52 6.83
C THR A 137 4.12 2.77 6.49
N ILE A 138 3.57 3.39 7.52
CA ILE A 138 2.97 4.73 7.42
C ILE A 138 3.96 5.70 6.76
N ASN A 139 3.45 6.56 5.88
CA ASN A 139 4.20 7.50 5.04
C ASN A 139 5.10 6.86 3.98
N THR A 140 4.97 5.55 3.73
CA THR A 140 5.60 4.96 2.54
C THR A 140 4.98 5.61 1.31
N LYS A 141 5.85 6.15 0.45
CA LYS A 141 5.50 6.84 -0.78
C LYS A 141 5.99 6.01 -1.96
N TYR A 142 5.12 5.88 -2.97
CA TYR A 142 5.44 5.32 -4.28
C TYR A 142 5.18 6.37 -5.34
N ASP A 143 6.18 6.67 -6.17
CA ASP A 143 5.98 7.55 -7.33
C ASP A 143 5.23 6.76 -8.40
N ALA A 144 4.20 7.39 -9.00
CA ALA A 144 3.34 6.70 -9.94
C ALA A 144 2.97 7.57 -11.16
N LYS A 145 2.85 6.91 -12.31
CA LYS A 145 2.30 7.46 -13.55
C LYS A 145 0.98 6.78 -13.85
N PHE A 146 0.01 7.57 -14.29
CA PHE A 146 -1.34 7.09 -14.56
C PHE A 146 -1.79 7.57 -15.93
N SER A 147 -2.45 6.70 -16.68
CA SER A 147 -3.31 7.07 -17.80
C SER A 147 -4.76 6.90 -17.40
N ILE A 148 -5.52 7.99 -17.42
CA ILE A 148 -6.94 8.00 -17.07
C ILE A 148 -7.75 8.05 -18.36
N ASN A 149 -8.63 7.08 -18.56
CA ASN A 149 -9.61 7.12 -19.64
C ASN A 149 -10.94 7.65 -19.10
N VAL A 150 -11.45 8.72 -19.71
CA VAL A 150 -12.75 9.31 -19.40
C VAL A 150 -13.61 9.23 -20.66
N LEU A 151 -14.85 8.75 -20.52
CA LEU A 151 -15.74 8.55 -21.66
C LEU A 151 -15.86 9.83 -22.51
N ASN A 152 -15.56 9.72 -23.81
CA ASN A 152 -15.60 10.80 -24.80
C ASN A 152 -14.54 11.91 -24.64
N VAL A 153 -13.49 11.68 -23.86
CA VAL A 153 -12.34 12.59 -23.73
C VAL A 153 -11.07 11.83 -24.12
N MET A 154 -10.08 12.52 -24.68
CA MET A 154 -8.74 11.96 -24.87
C MET A 154 -8.18 11.47 -23.52
N PRO A 155 -7.47 10.32 -23.46
CA PRO A 155 -6.84 9.87 -22.24
C PRO A 155 -5.95 10.96 -21.64
N VAL A 156 -6.06 11.14 -20.32
CA VAL A 156 -5.27 12.12 -19.59
C VAL A 156 -4.17 11.40 -18.84
N ASN A 157 -2.91 11.76 -19.15
CA ASN A 157 -1.76 11.24 -18.44
C ASN A 157 -1.43 12.15 -17.24
N ALA A 158 -1.16 11.54 -16.10
CA ALA A 158 -0.85 12.24 -14.86
C ALA A 158 0.30 11.56 -14.11
N LYS A 159 0.96 12.33 -13.24
CA LYS A 159 1.90 11.83 -12.25
C LYS A 159 1.38 12.13 -10.85
N GLY A 160 1.71 11.29 -9.90
CA GLY A 160 1.37 11.51 -8.51
C GLY A 160 2.10 10.59 -7.56
N ASP A 161 1.91 10.88 -6.28
CA ASP A 161 2.52 10.13 -5.19
C ASP A 161 1.41 9.27 -4.55
N ILE A 162 1.51 7.94 -4.66
CA ILE A 162 0.66 7.03 -3.87
C ILE A 162 1.28 6.94 -2.49
N VAL A 163 0.51 7.27 -1.46
CA VAL A 163 1.04 7.35 -0.09
C VAL A 163 0.15 6.59 0.87
N ILE A 164 0.77 5.70 1.62
CA ILE A 164 0.16 5.01 2.75
C ILE A 164 0.07 5.99 3.92
N LEU A 165 -1.14 6.23 4.40
CA LEU A 165 -1.43 7.23 5.43
C LEU A 165 -1.19 6.68 6.84
N PRO A 166 -0.94 7.57 7.81
CA PRO A 166 -1.13 7.22 9.22
C PRO A 166 -2.57 6.77 9.41
N GLY A 167 -2.76 5.52 9.82
CA GLY A 167 -4.08 4.90 9.92
C GLY A 167 -5.05 5.76 10.72
N VAL A 168 -6.10 6.23 10.06
CA VAL A 168 -7.39 6.45 10.73
C VAL A 168 -8.09 5.11 10.74
N THR A 169 -7.72 4.25 11.70
CA THR A 169 -8.67 3.26 12.19
C THR A 169 -9.80 4.06 12.83
N GLU A 170 -10.94 4.15 12.16
CA GLU A 170 -12.20 4.58 12.80
C GLU A 170 -12.52 3.71 14.02
#